data_AF-A0A0K9PX35-F1
#
_entry.id   AF-A0A0K9PX35-F1
#
_cell.length_a   1.000
_cell.length_b   1.000
_cell.length_c   1.000
_cell.angle_alpha   90.00
_cell.angle_beta   90.00
_cell.angle_gamma   90.00
#
_symmetry.space_group_name_H-M   'P 1'
#
loop_
_entity.id
_entity.type
_entity.pdbx_description
1 polymer ?
#
loop_
_entity_poly.entity_id
_entity_poly.type
_entity_poly.pdbx_seq_one_letter_code
_entity_poly.pdbx_strand_id
1 'polypeptide(L)'
;MMIRRSMSFTTLEAAENFYYGYAGRIGFSVCKSTTSSNAHGLTRYTLVCSKEGKSNAIIPSSNTLSKIKRIPRNPRTRCKAKITFVVQDNIWLVPIWITSHNHLLAKPSKRRFLPTNRKIIPHTRNIIHYLEASNIAPSQ
;
A
#
# COMPACT_ATOMS: atom_id res chain seq x y z
N MET A 1 -7.35 0.15 -30.21
CA MET A 1 -7.34 1.21 -29.18
C MET A 1 -8.41 0.85 -28.14
N MET A 2 -8.05 0.14 -27.07
CA MET A 2 -9.04 -0.31 -26.08
C MET A 2 -9.25 0.80 -25.05
N ILE A 3 -10.45 1.37 -25.04
CA ILE A 3 -10.94 2.29 -24.01
C ILE A 3 -11.00 1.49 -22.71
N ARG A 4 -9.94 1.56 -21.90
CA ARG A 4 -9.97 1.07 -20.52
C ARG A 4 -11.06 1.85 -19.81
N ARG A 5 -12.06 1.17 -19.24
CA ARG A 5 -13.01 1.74 -18.27
C ARG A 5 -12.21 2.65 -17.32
N SER A 6 -12.46 3.96 -17.39
CA SER A 6 -11.85 4.94 -16.51
C SER A 6 -12.28 4.62 -15.09
N MET A 7 -11.37 4.09 -14.28
CA MET A 7 -11.65 3.85 -12.87
C MET A 7 -11.68 5.20 -12.15
N SER A 8 -12.77 5.47 -11.44
CA SER A 8 -13.01 6.72 -10.75
C SER A 8 -13.62 6.49 -9.37
N PHE A 9 -13.47 7.48 -8.49
CA PHE A 9 -13.99 7.45 -7.12
C PHE A 9 -14.60 8.80 -6.77
N THR A 10 -15.68 8.79 -5.99
CA THR A 10 -16.32 10.02 -5.50
C THR A 10 -15.58 10.63 -4.30
N THR A 11 -14.79 9.82 -3.58
CA THR A 11 -14.04 10.28 -2.41
C THR A 11 -12.59 9.77 -2.45
N LEU A 12 -11.70 10.55 -1.82
CA LEU A 12 -10.30 10.15 -1.65
C LEU A 12 -10.19 8.87 -0.81
N GLU A 13 -11.02 8.73 0.22
CA GLU A 13 -11.05 7.54 1.08
C GLU A 13 -11.41 6.27 0.29
N ALA A 14 -12.40 6.34 -0.61
CA ALA A 14 -12.76 5.21 -1.46
C ALA A 14 -11.59 4.82 -2.39
N ALA A 15 -10.91 5.81 -2.96
CA ALA A 15 -9.73 5.62 -3.79
C ALA A 15 -8.56 4.98 -3.01
N GLU A 16 -8.30 5.45 -1.78
CA GLU A 16 -7.30 4.89 -0.88
C GLU A 16 -7.64 3.44 -0.52
N ASN A 17 -8.86 3.19 -0.03
CA ASN A 17 -9.32 1.87 0.38
C ASN A 17 -9.24 0.86 -0.77
N PHE A 18 -9.59 1.29 -1.99
CA PHE A 18 -9.44 0.47 -3.18
C PHE A 18 -7.98 0.00 -3.35
N TYR A 19 -7.01 0.93 -3.32
CA TYR A 19 -5.62 0.57 -3.58
C TYR A 19 -4.95 -0.16 -2.42
N TYR A 20 -5.27 0.20 -1.16
CA TYR A 20 -4.83 -0.57 0.00
C TYR A 20 -5.38 -2.01 -0.04
N GLY A 21 -6.65 -2.19 -0.42
CA GLY A 21 -7.24 -3.51 -0.61
C GLY A 21 -6.61 -4.30 -1.76
N TYR A 22 -6.27 -3.64 -2.87
CA TYR A 22 -5.50 -4.24 -3.97
C TYR A 22 -4.11 -4.69 -3.48
N ALA A 23 -3.37 -3.82 -2.81
CA ALA A 23 -2.02 -4.11 -2.33
C ALA A 23 -2.00 -5.23 -1.29
N GLY A 24 -2.98 -5.25 -0.39
CA GLY A 24 -3.18 -6.31 0.59
C GLY A 24 -3.42 -7.68 -0.04
N ARG A 25 -4.23 -7.73 -1.11
CA ARG A 25 -4.53 -8.94 -1.87
C ARG A 25 -3.35 -9.42 -2.71
N ILE A 26 -2.64 -8.51 -3.38
CA ILE A 26 -1.47 -8.85 -4.20
C ILE A 26 -0.26 -9.24 -3.34
N GLY A 27 -0.10 -8.59 -2.19
CA GLY A 27 0.91 -8.94 -1.19
C GLY A 27 2.07 -7.95 -1.10
N PHE A 28 1.82 -6.65 -1.21
CA PHE A 28 2.82 -5.61 -0.94
C PHE A 28 2.28 -4.56 0.02
N SER A 29 3.17 -3.73 0.56
CA SER A 29 2.77 -2.60 1.40
C SER A 29 2.84 -1.30 0.61
N VAL A 30 1.93 -0.40 0.94
CA VAL A 30 1.78 0.89 0.28
C VAL A 30 2.36 2.01 1.14
N CYS A 31 3.02 2.97 0.51
CA CYS A 31 3.43 4.24 1.10
C CYS A 31 2.76 5.40 0.37
N LYS A 32 2.51 6.49 1.10
CA LYS A 32 2.12 7.78 0.50
C LYS A 32 3.37 8.42 -0.10
N SER A 33 3.28 8.89 -1.34
CA SER A 33 4.40 9.52 -2.06
C SER A 33 4.07 10.98 -2.33
N THR A 34 3.94 11.37 -3.60
CA THR A 34 3.61 12.75 -3.96
C THR A 34 2.15 13.08 -3.72
N THR A 35 1.95 14.21 -3.05
CA THR A 35 0.65 14.90 -2.92
C THR A 35 0.80 16.29 -3.51
N SER A 36 -0.18 16.75 -4.27
CA SER A 36 -0.25 18.12 -4.77
C SER A 36 -1.62 18.67 -4.45
N SER A 37 -1.66 19.93 -4.02
CA SER A 37 -2.85 20.65 -3.61
C SER A 37 -2.85 22.06 -4.20
N ASN A 38 -4.03 22.63 -4.36
CA ASN A 38 -4.25 24.05 -4.67
C ASN A 38 -5.00 24.72 -3.51
N ALA A 39 -5.41 25.97 -3.69
CA ALA A 39 -6.19 26.72 -2.69
C ALA A 39 -7.52 26.04 -2.29
N HIS A 40 -8.03 25.13 -3.13
CA HIS A 40 -9.29 24.41 -2.94
C HIS A 40 -9.10 22.99 -2.39
N GLY A 41 -7.87 22.55 -2.12
CA GLY A 41 -7.57 21.25 -1.53
C GLY A 41 -6.67 20.36 -2.38
N LEU A 42 -6.69 19.06 -2.09
CA LEU A 42 -5.81 18.07 -2.73
C LEU A 42 -6.23 17.81 -4.19
N THR A 43 -5.32 18.03 -5.13
CA THR A 43 -5.57 17.87 -6.57
C THR A 43 -5.00 16.59 -7.15
N ARG A 44 -3.87 16.12 -6.60
CA ARG A 44 -3.20 14.88 -7.01
C ARG A 44 -2.71 14.12 -5.80
N TYR A 45 -2.91 12.81 -5.85
CA TYR A 45 -2.52 11.91 -4.78
C TYR A 45 -1.87 10.65 -5.33
N THR A 46 -0.67 10.31 -4.88
CA THR A 46 0.06 9.13 -5.38
C THR A 46 0.39 8.16 -4.25
N LEU A 47 0.02 6.90 -4.47
CA LEU A 47 0.34 5.77 -3.60
C LEU A 47 1.33 4.85 -4.32
N VAL A 48 2.40 4.47 -3.62
CA VAL A 48 3.54 3.73 -4.19
C VAL A 48 3.80 2.45 -3.40
N CYS A 49 4.52 1.51 -3.99
CA CYS A 49 5.05 0.38 -3.24
C CYS A 49 6.05 0.84 -2.18
N SER A 50 6.04 0.25 -0.99
CA SER A 50 7.00 0.55 0.09
C SER A 50 8.47 0.25 -0.27
N LYS A 51 8.68 -0.50 -1.36
CA LYS A 51 9.98 -0.79 -1.97
C LYS A 51 10.43 0.28 -2.97
N GLU A 52 9.67 1.35 -3.17
CA GLU A 52 10.06 2.52 -3.97
C GLU A 52 11.32 3.19 -3.40
N GLY A 53 12.09 3.83 -4.27
CA GLY A 53 13.23 4.67 -3.90
C GLY A 53 14.52 3.92 -3.65
N LYS A 54 15.54 4.65 -3.19
CA LYS A 54 16.85 4.11 -2.83
C LYS A 54 16.91 3.91 -1.31
N SER A 55 17.53 2.82 -0.87
CA SER A 55 17.87 2.65 0.54
C SER A 55 19.12 3.47 0.84
N ASN A 56 19.08 4.32 1.87
CA ASN A 56 20.29 4.97 2.41
C ASN A 56 21.12 4.00 3.27
N ALA A 57 20.57 2.83 3.61
CA ALA A 57 21.31 1.80 4.30
C ALA A 57 22.30 1.16 3.31
N ILE A 58 23.59 1.29 3.64
CA ILE A 58 24.70 0.60 2.99
C ILE A 58 24.42 -0.89 3.12
N ILE A 59 24.16 -1.57 2.00
CA ILE A 59 24.18 -3.03 1.95
C ILE A 59 25.67 -3.38 1.88
N PRO A 60 26.24 -4.09 2.87
CA PRO A 60 27.63 -4.52 2.78
C PRO A 60 27.78 -5.36 1.51
N SER A 61 28.67 -4.94 0.62
CA SER A 61 29.19 -5.84 -0.42
C SER A 61 29.99 -6.92 0.30
N SER A 62 30.02 -8.15 -0.23
CA SER A 62 30.58 -9.34 0.44
C SER A 62 32.08 -9.24 0.78
N ASN A 63 32.75 -8.11 0.49
CA ASN A 63 34.20 -7.94 0.60
C ASN A 63 34.68 -7.02 1.73
N THR A 64 33.82 -6.54 2.63
CA THR A 64 34.26 -5.73 3.78
C THR A 64 33.75 -6.29 5.10
N LEU A 65 34.62 -7.08 5.74
CA LEU A 65 34.45 -7.66 7.08
C LEU A 65 34.49 -6.64 8.23
N SER A 66 34.53 -5.33 7.97
CA SER A 66 34.64 -4.31 9.01
C SER A 66 33.31 -3.56 9.19
N LYS A 67 32.72 -3.73 10.39
CA LYS A 67 31.43 -3.17 10.87
C LYS A 67 30.18 -3.80 10.23
N ILE A 68 29.63 -4.82 10.91
CA ILE A 68 28.26 -5.31 10.71
C ILE A 68 27.27 -4.16 11.05
N LYS A 69 27.05 -3.24 10.12
CA LYS A 69 25.89 -2.36 10.14
C LYS A 69 24.68 -3.24 9.86
N ARG A 70 23.68 -3.21 10.75
CA ARG A 70 22.44 -4.01 10.66
C ARG A 70 21.87 -3.93 9.23
N ILE A 71 21.77 -5.07 8.56
CA ILE A 71 21.11 -5.17 7.26
C ILE A 71 19.67 -4.69 7.44
N PRO A 72 19.19 -3.71 6.66
CA PRO A 72 17.82 -3.23 6.79
C PRO A 72 16.86 -4.39 6.52
N ARG A 73 15.95 -4.65 7.45
CA ARG A 73 14.94 -5.73 7.35
C ARG A 73 14.03 -5.58 6.11
N ASN A 74 13.98 -4.39 5.52
CA ASN A 74 13.18 -4.09 4.34
C ASN A 74 13.94 -3.18 3.35
N PRO A 75 14.89 -3.72 2.56
CA PRO A 75 15.64 -2.89 1.60
C PRO A 75 14.72 -2.39 0.49
N ARG A 76 14.85 -1.11 0.13
CA ARG A 76 14.17 -0.50 -1.02
C ARG A 76 14.82 -0.96 -2.32
N THR A 77 14.01 -1.35 -3.30
CA THR A 77 14.48 -1.96 -4.57
C THR A 77 14.28 -1.02 -5.77
N ARG A 78 13.95 0.26 -5.55
CA ARG A 78 13.54 1.20 -6.61
C ARG A 78 12.31 0.70 -7.38
N CYS A 79 11.39 0.04 -6.69
CA CYS A 79 10.14 -0.43 -7.28
C CYS A 79 9.34 0.75 -7.84
N LYS A 80 8.76 0.61 -9.04
CA LYS A 80 8.00 1.65 -9.73
C LYS A 80 6.48 1.42 -9.67
N ALA A 81 6.03 0.35 -9.01
CA ALA A 81 4.62 0.08 -8.82
C ALA A 81 3.95 1.22 -8.06
N LYS A 82 2.93 1.83 -8.68
CA LYS A 82 2.23 3.00 -8.14
C LYS A 82 0.86 3.16 -8.77
N ILE A 83 0.01 3.89 -8.07
CA ILE A 83 -1.24 4.44 -8.57
C ILE A 83 -1.24 5.94 -8.29
N THR A 84 -1.72 6.72 -9.26
CA THR A 84 -1.92 8.16 -9.07
C THR A 84 -3.38 8.49 -9.32
N PHE A 85 -3.94 9.24 -8.39
CA PHE A 85 -5.27 9.81 -8.46
C PHE A 85 -5.16 11.31 -8.76
N VAL A 86 -6.07 11.81 -9.59
CA VAL A 86 -6.21 13.25 -9.89
C VAL A 86 -7.68 13.61 -9.76
N VAL A 87 -7.98 14.70 -9.07
CA VAL A 87 -9.36 15.20 -8.95
C VAL A 87 -9.71 16.06 -10.16
N GLN A 88 -10.86 15.78 -10.78
CA GLN A 88 -11.49 16.59 -11.84
C GLN A 88 -12.99 16.59 -11.57
N ASP A 89 -13.62 17.76 -11.50
CA ASP A 89 -15.06 17.92 -11.24
C ASP A 89 -15.53 17.15 -9.98
N ASN A 90 -14.76 17.24 -8.89
CA ASN A 90 -14.96 16.52 -7.63
C ASN A 90 -14.91 14.97 -7.73
N ILE A 91 -14.44 14.43 -8.85
CA ILE A 91 -14.26 13.00 -9.06
C ILE A 91 -12.76 12.67 -9.12
N TRP A 92 -12.34 11.67 -8.35
CA TRP A 92 -10.98 11.16 -8.35
C TRP A 92 -10.79 10.14 -9.47
N LEU A 93 -10.06 10.53 -10.50
CA LEU A 93 -9.72 9.68 -11.65
C LEU A 93 -8.37 9.00 -11.46
N VAL A 94 -8.17 7.84 -12.10
CA VAL A 94 -6.90 7.10 -12.08
C VAL A 94 -6.18 7.20 -13.43
N PRO A 95 -5.41 8.28 -13.70
CA PRO A 95 -4.65 8.40 -14.94
C PRO A 95 -3.43 7.47 -15.02
N ILE A 96 -2.85 7.08 -13.89
CA ILE A 96 -1.63 6.26 -13.85
C ILE A 96 -1.86 5.07 -12.93
N TRP A 97 -1.67 3.87 -13.47
CA TRP A 97 -1.64 2.63 -12.72
C TRP A 97 -0.53 1.71 -13.25
N ILE A 98 0.51 1.54 -12.46
CA ILE A 98 1.63 0.63 -12.72
C ILE A 98 1.55 -0.53 -11.73
N THR A 99 1.23 -1.73 -12.24
CA THR A 99 1.08 -2.96 -11.45
C THR A 99 2.38 -3.77 -11.33
N SER A 100 3.36 -3.53 -12.20
CA SER A 100 4.59 -4.33 -12.27
C SER A 100 5.53 -4.04 -11.10
N HIS A 101 6.02 -5.11 -10.46
CA HIS A 101 6.98 -5.07 -9.37
C HIS A 101 8.32 -5.68 -9.78
N ASN A 102 9.42 -5.14 -9.27
CA ASN A 102 10.78 -5.65 -9.50
C ASN A 102 11.32 -6.48 -8.32
N HIS A 103 10.43 -6.92 -7.44
CA HIS A 103 10.75 -7.71 -6.26
C HIS A 103 9.65 -8.73 -6.03
N LEU A 104 9.97 -9.77 -5.27
CA LEU A 104 8.99 -10.77 -4.85
C LEU A 104 7.92 -10.13 -3.96
N LEU A 105 6.68 -10.53 -4.20
CA LEU A 105 5.52 -10.17 -3.38
C LEU A 105 5.38 -11.18 -2.23
N ALA A 106 4.66 -10.79 -1.17
CA ALA A 106 4.39 -11.68 -0.06
C ALA A 106 3.49 -12.84 -0.50
N LYS A 107 3.92 -14.06 -0.15
CA LYS A 107 3.12 -15.28 -0.31
C LYS A 107 1.77 -15.13 0.41
N PRO A 108 0.67 -15.71 -0.11
CA PRO A 108 -0.65 -15.64 0.51
C PRO A 108 -0.66 -15.90 2.02
N SER A 109 0.05 -16.94 2.48
CA SER A 109 0.17 -17.32 3.90
C SER A 109 0.80 -16.26 4.80
N LYS A 110 1.56 -15.30 4.22
CA LYS A 110 2.24 -14.23 4.94
C LYS A 110 1.59 -12.86 4.75
N ARG A 111 0.57 -12.73 3.90
CA ARG A 111 -0.09 -11.43 3.60
C ARG A 111 -0.71 -10.80 4.84
N ARG A 112 -1.26 -11.58 5.78
CA ARG A 112 -1.81 -11.09 7.05
C ARG A 112 -0.82 -10.29 7.90
N PHE A 113 0.49 -10.55 7.74
CA PHE A 113 1.53 -9.85 8.51
C PHE A 113 1.97 -8.53 7.87
N LEU A 114 1.52 -8.23 6.65
CA LEU A 114 1.84 -6.98 5.96
C LEU A 114 1.22 -5.78 6.71
N PRO A 115 1.96 -4.67 6.89
CA PRO A 115 1.42 -3.45 7.50
C PRO A 115 0.08 -2.99 6.89
N THR A 116 -0.08 -3.10 5.56
CA THR A 116 -1.33 -2.76 4.86
C THR A 116 -2.54 -3.58 5.32
N ASN A 117 -2.32 -4.80 5.83
CA ASN A 117 -3.38 -5.70 6.29
C ASN A 117 -3.53 -5.71 7.83
N ARG A 118 -2.78 -4.89 8.57
CA ARG A 118 -2.86 -4.84 10.05
C ARG A 118 -3.97 -3.93 10.59
N LYS A 119 -4.59 -3.10 9.74
CA LYS A 119 -5.69 -2.24 10.16
C LYS A 119 -6.96 -3.07 10.35
N ILE A 120 -7.61 -2.91 11.50
CA ILE A 120 -8.92 -3.51 11.78
C ILE A 120 -9.96 -2.76 10.94
N ILE A 121 -10.56 -3.46 9.98
CA ILE A 121 -11.63 -2.93 9.13
C ILE A 121 -12.90 -2.81 10.00
N PRO A 122 -13.78 -1.82 9.79
CA PRO A 122 -15.03 -1.69 10.55
C PRO A 122 -15.85 -2.99 10.62
N HIS A 123 -15.92 -3.73 9.52
CA HIS A 123 -16.55 -5.05 9.50
C HIS A 123 -15.91 -6.04 10.48
N THR A 124 -14.58 -6.14 10.51
CA THR A 124 -13.85 -6.97 11.47
C THR A 124 -14.09 -6.52 12.90
N ARG A 125 -14.17 -5.21 13.15
CA ARG A 125 -14.52 -4.66 14.46
C ARG A 125 -15.93 -5.09 14.88
N ASN A 126 -16.90 -5.03 13.97
CA ASN A 126 -18.27 -5.46 14.24
C ASN A 126 -18.36 -6.97 14.53
N ILE A 127 -17.59 -7.79 13.81
CA ILE A 127 -17.48 -9.22 14.12
C ILE A 127 -16.90 -9.43 15.52
N ILE A 128 -15.82 -8.73 15.87
CA ILE A 128 -15.23 -8.81 17.22
C ILE A 128 -16.30 -8.45 18.27
N HIS A 129 -17.01 -7.33 18.10
CA HIS A 129 -18.08 -6.93 19.02
C HIS A 129 -19.22 -7.94 19.10
N TYR A 130 -19.62 -8.55 17.98
CA TYR A 130 -20.65 -9.58 17.96
C TYR A 130 -20.20 -10.85 18.71
N LEU A 131 -18.95 -11.28 18.51
CA LEU A 131 -18.38 -12.44 19.20
C LEU A 131 -18.25 -12.17 20.71
N GLU A 132 -17.82 -10.96 21.09
CA GLU A 132 -17.79 -10.49 22.48
C GLU A 132 -19.19 -10.50 23.10
N ALA A 133 -20.19 -9.94 22.40
CA ALA A 133 -21.59 -9.92 22.86
C ALA A 133 -22.23 -11.32 22.96
N SER A 134 -21.70 -12.29 22.20
CA SER A 134 -22.16 -13.68 22.22
C SER A 134 -21.41 -14.54 23.24
N ASN A 135 -20.52 -13.95 24.06
CA ASN A 135 -19.65 -14.65 25.00
C ASN A 135 -18.82 -15.78 24.35
N ILE A 136 -18.53 -15.68 23.05
CA ILE A 136 -17.73 -16.67 22.34
C ILE A 136 -16.26 -16.37 22.62
N ALA A 137 -15.69 -17.11 23.57
CA ALA A 137 -14.28 -17.00 23.90
C ALA A 137 -13.40 -17.48 22.72
N PRO A 138 -12.20 -16.91 22.53
CA PRO A 138 -11.23 -17.46 21.60
C PRO A 138 -10.92 -18.91 21.99
N SER A 139 -11.11 -19.85 21.06
CA SER A 139 -10.65 -21.22 21.25
C SER A 139 -9.12 -21.24 21.34
N GLN A 140 -8.58 -21.80 22.43
CA GLN A 140 -7.13 -22.00 22.58
C GLN A 140 -6.60 -23.12 21.68
#